data_AF-A0A839RT71-F1
#
_entry.id   AF-A0A839RT71-F1
#
_cell.length_a   1.000
_cell.length_b   1.000
_cell.length_c   1.000
_cell.angle_alpha   90.00
_cell.angle_beta   90.00
_cell.angle_gamma   90.00
#
_symmetry.space_group_name_H-M   'P 1'
#
loop_
_entity.id
_entity.type
_entity.pdbx_description
1 polymer ?
#
loop_
_entity_poly.entity_id
_entity_poly.type
_entity_poly.pdbx_seq_one_letter_code
_entity_poly.pdbx_strand_id
1 'polypeptide(L)'
;MTDHTSQIVPFQYEGAQVRTVVIDGEPWFVLADLCRVLDIANPSNVAARLDQTGINTLRLTEGNRGNPNVTIINEPNMYEVVIRSDKPEAITFRRWLTREVLPEIRKTGSYGAPALQGPQLVAAALLEANKMLTAKDEQIAQLTEKAAEDAPKVNYVELYVAASDLLKLRTVAANTNVGEEWLRDLLVEKGWIYVETDSRWSNSKGCKEVRRRYSAYAHKRPYFRPVENHEAPRFRGEVMHTLKVTPAGAEAIARLIAKEQAA
;
A
#
# COMPACT_ATOMS: atom_id res chain seq x y z
N MET A 1 2.07 -33.97 1.26
CA MET A 1 1.00 -34.49 2.14
C MET A 1 1.00 -33.64 3.38
N THR A 2 0.27 -32.53 3.39
CA THR A 2 0.06 -31.72 4.59
C THR A 2 -1.14 -32.29 5.32
N ASP A 3 -0.89 -33.07 6.37
CA ASP A 3 -1.93 -33.47 7.32
C ASP A 3 -2.34 -32.22 8.10
N HIS A 4 -3.41 -31.56 7.66
CA HIS A 4 -4.10 -30.56 8.46
C HIS A 4 -4.94 -31.31 9.49
N THR A 5 -4.41 -31.46 10.70
CA THR A 5 -5.17 -31.98 11.84
C THR A 5 -6.21 -30.92 12.25
N SER A 6 -7.35 -30.88 11.55
CA SER A 6 -8.46 -30.00 11.89
C SER A 6 -9.10 -30.49 13.18
N GLN A 7 -8.85 -29.78 14.28
CA GLN A 7 -9.44 -30.06 15.59
C GLN A 7 -10.96 -29.81 15.52
N ILE A 8 -11.75 -30.84 15.83
CA ILE A 8 -13.21 -30.72 15.91
C ILE A 8 -13.58 -30.15 17.29
N VAL A 9 -14.39 -29.10 17.30
CA VAL A 9 -14.99 -28.54 18.51
C VAL A 9 -16.49 -28.86 18.48
N PRO A 10 -17.04 -29.57 19.49
CA PRO A 10 -18.48 -29.80 19.57
C PRO A 10 -19.21 -28.51 19.97
N PHE A 11 -20.14 -28.06 19.14
CA PHE A 11 -21.10 -27.01 19.47
C PHE A 11 -22.37 -27.64 20.06
N GLN A 12 -22.84 -27.12 21.20
CA GLN A 12 -24.01 -27.67 21.90
C GLN A 12 -25.20 -26.73 21.74
N TYR A 13 -26.26 -27.21 21.08
CA TYR A 13 -27.52 -26.50 20.92
C TYR A 13 -28.64 -27.32 21.56
N GLU A 14 -29.28 -26.78 22.61
CA GLU A 14 -30.39 -27.43 23.34
C GLU A 14 -30.12 -28.90 23.73
N GLY A 15 -28.87 -29.24 24.03
CA GLY A 15 -28.45 -30.60 24.40
C GLY A 15 -27.99 -31.49 23.23
N ALA A 16 -28.20 -31.08 21.98
CA ALA A 16 -27.69 -31.76 20.79
C ALA A 16 -26.30 -31.25 20.39
N GLN A 17 -25.39 -32.16 20.03
CA GLN A 17 -24.02 -31.82 19.61
C GLN A 17 -23.91 -31.77 18.08
N VAL A 18 -23.43 -30.65 17.57
CA VAL A 18 -23.00 -30.47 16.17
C VAL A 18 -21.49 -30.35 16.15
N ARG A 19 -20.80 -31.24 15.43
CA ARG A 19 -19.34 -31.16 15.28
C ARG A 19 -18.98 -30.03 14.32
N THR A 20 -18.04 -29.18 14.74
CA THR A 20 -17.54 -28.05 13.96
C THR A 20 -16.02 -28.12 13.81
N VAL A 21 -15.50 -27.73 12.65
CA VAL A 21 -14.07 -27.62 12.35
C VAL A 21 -13.76 -26.21 11.87
N VAL A 22 -12.57 -25.70 12.15
CA VAL A 22 -12.13 -24.38 11.65
C VAL A 22 -11.26 -24.59 10.41
N ILE A 23 -11.63 -23.96 9.30
CA ILE A 23 -10.87 -23.97 8.03
C ILE A 23 -10.71 -22.52 7.60
N ASP A 24 -9.46 -22.09 7.40
CA ASP A 24 -9.11 -20.71 7.02
C ASP A 24 -9.68 -19.62 7.96
N GLY A 25 -9.81 -19.95 9.25
CA GLY A 25 -10.36 -19.04 10.26
C GLY A 25 -11.89 -19.04 10.36
N GLU A 26 -12.58 -19.74 9.44
CA GLU A 26 -14.04 -19.81 9.38
C GLU A 26 -14.58 -21.15 9.92
N PRO A 27 -15.76 -21.19 10.56
CA PRO A 27 -16.36 -22.42 11.05
C PRO A 27 -17.05 -23.21 9.94
N TRP A 28 -16.84 -24.52 9.96
CA TRP A 28 -17.49 -25.51 9.09
C TRP A 28 -18.16 -26.59 9.93
N PHE A 29 -19.36 -27.01 9.53
CA PHE A 29 -20.24 -27.85 10.34
C PHE A 29 -20.44 -29.21 9.68
N VAL A 30 -20.44 -30.29 10.47
CA VAL A 30 -20.76 -31.63 9.97
C VAL A 30 -22.25 -31.71 9.64
N LEU A 31 -22.58 -31.84 8.35
CA LEU A 31 -23.96 -31.82 7.86
C LEU A 31 -24.81 -32.94 8.46
N ALA A 32 -24.24 -34.14 8.63
CA ALA A 32 -24.95 -35.27 9.20
C ALA A 32 -25.42 -35.02 10.65
N ASP A 33 -24.65 -34.25 11.42
CA ASP A 33 -25.03 -33.91 12.78
C ASP A 33 -26.12 -32.84 12.79
N LEU A 34 -25.99 -31.81 11.95
CA LEU A 34 -27.02 -30.80 11.76
C LEU A 34 -28.36 -31.41 11.33
N CYS A 35 -28.34 -32.33 10.37
CA CYS A 35 -29.53 -33.06 9.95
C CYS A 35 -30.12 -33.91 11.08
N ARG A 36 -29.29 -34.50 11.96
CA ARG A 36 -29.78 -35.25 13.12
C ARG A 36 -30.48 -34.36 14.13
N VAL A 37 -29.92 -33.18 14.41
CA VAL A 37 -30.53 -32.18 15.32
C VAL A 37 -31.89 -31.72 14.78
N LEU A 38 -31.99 -31.51 13.48
CA LEU A 38 -33.21 -31.05 12.82
C LEU A 38 -34.15 -32.20 12.42
N ASP A 39 -33.86 -33.45 12.79
CA ASP A 39 -34.64 -34.63 12.39
C ASP A 39 -34.91 -34.69 10.86
N ILE A 40 -33.86 -34.41 10.08
CA ILE A 40 -33.84 -34.50 8.62
C ILE A 40 -33.22 -35.85 8.22
N ALA A 41 -34.03 -36.71 7.60
CA ALA A 41 -33.66 -38.10 7.36
C ALA A 41 -32.49 -38.30 6.36
N ASN A 42 -32.35 -37.43 5.35
CA ASN A 42 -31.39 -37.64 4.27
C ASN A 42 -30.45 -36.43 4.08
N PRO A 43 -29.25 -36.46 4.68
CA PRO A 43 -28.23 -35.42 4.52
C PRO A 43 -27.78 -35.24 3.06
N SER A 44 -27.71 -36.30 2.25
CA SER A 44 -27.29 -36.21 0.85
C SER A 44 -28.27 -35.40 0.00
N ASN A 45 -29.58 -35.53 0.27
CA ASN A 45 -30.62 -34.72 -0.38
C ASN A 45 -30.52 -33.24 0.03
N VAL A 46 -30.08 -32.96 1.26
CA VAL A 46 -29.83 -31.58 1.72
C VAL A 46 -28.62 -31.02 0.99
N ALA A 47 -27.49 -31.75 0.97
CA ALA A 47 -26.27 -31.34 0.30
C ALA A 47 -26.49 -31.00 -1.19
N ALA A 48 -27.32 -31.77 -1.89
CA ALA A 48 -27.62 -31.54 -3.31
C ALA A 48 -28.36 -30.21 -3.60
N ARG A 49 -28.92 -29.55 -2.59
CA ARG A 49 -29.71 -28.31 -2.73
C ARG A 49 -28.98 -27.06 -2.21
N LEU A 50 -27.80 -27.26 -1.63
CA LEU A 50 -26.95 -26.21 -1.09
C LEU A 50 -25.97 -25.69 -2.15
N ASP A 51 -25.35 -24.55 -1.88
CA ASP A 51 -24.28 -24.03 -2.72
C ASP A 51 -23.07 -24.97 -2.63
N GLN A 52 -22.72 -25.59 -3.77
CA GLN A 52 -21.64 -26.57 -3.84
C GLN A 52 -20.27 -25.97 -3.52
N THR A 53 -20.10 -24.65 -3.64
CA THR A 53 -18.85 -23.97 -3.25
C THR A 53 -18.61 -23.98 -1.74
N GLY A 54 -19.69 -24.09 -0.95
CA GLY A 54 -19.65 -24.16 0.51
C GLY A 54 -19.76 -25.58 1.06
N ILE A 55 -19.47 -26.61 0.26
CA ILE A 55 -19.50 -28.02 0.67
C ILE A 55 -18.11 -28.62 0.51
N ASN A 56 -17.64 -29.35 1.52
CA ASN A 56 -16.38 -30.09 1.45
C ASN A 56 -16.54 -31.46 2.13
N THR A 57 -15.58 -32.35 1.89
CA THR A 57 -15.51 -33.66 2.52
C THR A 57 -14.25 -33.73 3.37
N LEU A 58 -14.41 -34.00 4.66
CA LEU A 58 -13.28 -34.26 5.56
C LEU A 58 -13.21 -35.72 5.93
N ARG A 59 -11.98 -36.20 6.07
CA ARG A 59 -11.71 -37.52 6.64
C ARG A 59 -11.55 -37.37 8.15
N LEU A 60 -12.53 -37.85 8.91
CA LEU A 60 -12.43 -37.88 10.37
C LEU A 60 -11.84 -39.21 10.84
N THR A 61 -10.81 -39.13 11.67
CA THR A 61 -10.20 -40.30 12.32
C THR A 61 -11.05 -40.79 13.51
N GLU A 62 -11.92 -39.92 14.04
CA GLU A 62 -12.86 -40.24 15.13
C GLU A 62 -14.26 -40.55 14.56
N GLY A 63 -14.66 -41.83 14.62
CA GLY A 63 -15.97 -42.27 14.15
C GLY A 63 -16.06 -43.77 13.86
N ASN A 64 -17.30 -44.28 13.76
CA ASN A 64 -17.64 -45.70 13.57
C ASN A 64 -16.78 -46.39 12.49
N ARG A 65 -16.39 -47.65 12.75
CA ARG A 65 -15.60 -48.52 11.85
C ARG A 65 -16.26 -48.59 10.46
N GLY A 66 -15.75 -47.82 9.49
CA GLY A 66 -16.39 -47.63 8.17
C GLY A 66 -15.79 -46.49 7.34
N ASN A 67 -16.58 -45.89 6.44
CA ASN A 67 -16.17 -44.76 5.61
C ASN A 67 -15.86 -43.52 6.50
N PRO A 68 -14.60 -43.06 6.57
CA PRO A 68 -14.20 -41.94 7.43
C PRO A 68 -14.57 -40.57 6.85
N ASN A 69 -15.09 -40.52 5.63
CA ASN A 69 -15.42 -39.28 4.94
C ASN A 69 -16.78 -38.74 5.44
N VAL A 70 -16.77 -37.52 5.97
CA VAL A 70 -17.97 -36.77 6.36
C VAL A 70 -18.12 -35.52 5.51
N THR A 71 -19.35 -35.21 5.16
CA THR A 71 -19.69 -33.95 4.49
C THR A 71 -19.73 -32.83 5.53
N ILE A 72 -18.97 -31.78 5.27
CA ILE A 72 -19.01 -30.52 6.02
C ILE A 72 -19.54 -29.39 5.14
N ILE A 73 -20.19 -28.43 5.76
CA ILE A 73 -20.74 -27.24 5.12
C ILE A 73 -20.24 -25.98 5.81
N ASN A 74 -20.01 -24.91 5.06
CA ASN A 74 -19.65 -23.62 5.62
C ASN A 74 -20.86 -22.97 6.33
N GLU A 75 -20.60 -21.89 7.05
CA GLU A 75 -21.63 -21.16 7.81
C GLU A 75 -22.81 -20.66 6.95
N PRO A 76 -22.63 -20.09 5.75
CA PRO A 76 -23.75 -19.73 4.86
C PRO A 76 -24.68 -20.91 4.55
N ASN A 77 -24.12 -22.07 4.18
CA ASN A 77 -24.92 -23.26 3.90
C ASN A 77 -25.61 -23.80 5.16
N MET A 78 -24.96 -23.71 6.33
CA MET A 78 -25.58 -24.06 7.61
C MET A 78 -26.82 -23.20 7.86
N TYR A 79 -26.73 -21.88 7.64
CA TYR A 79 -27.89 -20.99 7.75
C TYR A 79 -28.99 -21.34 6.75
N GLU A 80 -28.65 -21.69 5.49
CA GLU A 80 -29.66 -22.13 4.53
C GLU A 80 -30.45 -23.34 5.03
N VAL A 81 -29.77 -24.35 5.57
CA VAL A 81 -30.41 -25.56 6.12
C VAL A 81 -31.37 -25.20 7.25
N VAL A 82 -30.93 -24.37 8.19
CA VAL A 82 -31.75 -24.01 9.36
C VAL A 82 -32.92 -23.11 8.96
N ILE A 83 -32.71 -22.09 8.13
CA ILE A 83 -33.75 -21.12 7.76
C ILE A 83 -34.86 -21.78 6.91
N ARG A 84 -34.50 -22.70 6.01
CA ARG A 84 -35.45 -23.42 5.13
C ARG A 84 -36.18 -24.56 5.84
N SER A 85 -35.76 -24.98 7.02
CA SER A 85 -36.38 -26.08 7.74
C SER A 85 -37.66 -25.64 8.47
N ASP A 86 -38.70 -26.46 8.38
CA ASP A 86 -39.98 -26.28 9.10
C ASP A 86 -40.03 -27.06 10.42
N LYS A 87 -38.89 -27.59 10.86
CA LYS A 87 -38.77 -28.37 12.11
C LYS A 87 -38.81 -27.44 13.33
N PRO A 88 -39.40 -27.87 14.46
CA PRO A 88 -39.55 -27.01 15.64
C PRO A 88 -38.26 -26.34 16.11
N GLU A 89 -37.15 -27.08 16.10
CA GLU A 89 -35.83 -26.63 16.53
C GLU A 89 -35.31 -25.51 15.61
N ALA A 90 -35.49 -25.67 14.30
CA ALA A 90 -35.16 -24.66 13.29
C ALA A 90 -36.04 -23.42 13.38
N ILE A 91 -37.34 -23.59 13.70
CA ILE A 91 -38.27 -22.47 13.87
C ILE A 91 -37.85 -21.60 15.05
N THR A 92 -37.43 -22.18 16.17
CA THR A 92 -36.94 -21.45 17.34
C THR A 92 -35.73 -20.61 16.98
N PHE A 93 -34.71 -21.21 16.35
CA PHE A 93 -33.52 -20.50 15.91
C PHE A 93 -33.86 -19.37 14.90
N ARG A 94 -34.68 -19.68 13.89
CA ARG A 94 -35.12 -18.71 12.87
C ARG A 94 -35.86 -17.53 13.49
N ARG A 95 -36.71 -17.77 14.50
CA ARG A 95 -37.43 -16.71 15.22
C ARG A 95 -36.49 -15.84 16.03
N TRP A 96 -35.56 -16.44 16.75
CA TRP A 96 -34.53 -15.71 17.50
C TRP A 96 -33.70 -14.82 16.56
N LEU A 97 -33.19 -15.38 15.45
CA LEU A 97 -32.42 -14.61 14.47
C LEU A 97 -33.22 -13.43 13.88
N THR A 98 -34.47 -13.67 13.48
CA THR A 98 -35.30 -12.67 12.77
C THR A 98 -35.94 -11.62 13.69
N ARG A 99 -36.19 -11.95 14.97
CA ARG A 99 -36.89 -11.04 15.90
C ARG A 99 -35.95 -10.34 16.88
N GLU A 100 -34.79 -10.91 17.16
CA GLU A 100 -33.84 -10.39 18.14
C GLU A 100 -32.56 -9.92 17.46
N VAL A 101 -31.80 -10.87 16.88
CA VAL A 101 -30.46 -10.62 16.35
C VAL A 101 -30.46 -9.59 15.21
N LEU A 102 -31.18 -9.86 14.12
CA LEU A 102 -31.18 -8.99 12.95
C LEU A 102 -31.74 -7.58 13.25
N PRO A 103 -32.85 -7.43 14.02
CA PRO A 103 -33.32 -6.12 14.44
C PRO A 103 -32.32 -5.36 15.32
N GLU A 104 -31.60 -6.03 16.20
CA GLU A 104 -30.58 -5.41 17.06
C GLU A 104 -29.38 -4.93 16.26
N ILE A 105 -28.83 -5.76 15.36
CA ILE A 105 -27.75 -5.36 14.44
C ILE A 105 -28.20 -4.18 13.58
N ARG A 106 -29.42 -4.20 13.03
CA ARG A 106 -29.93 -3.07 12.22
C ARG A 106 -30.00 -1.76 13.02
N LYS A 107 -30.32 -1.82 14.32
CA LYS A 107 -30.47 -0.63 15.17
C LYS A 107 -29.16 -0.12 15.74
N THR A 108 -28.26 -1.02 16.14
CA THR A 108 -27.07 -0.69 16.93
C THR A 108 -25.75 -0.89 16.18
N GLY A 109 -25.78 -1.64 15.07
CA GLY A 109 -24.59 -2.04 14.32
C GLY A 109 -23.91 -3.31 14.86
N SER A 110 -24.38 -3.90 15.96
CA SER A 110 -23.79 -5.09 16.59
C SER A 110 -24.84 -5.97 17.28
N TYR A 111 -24.49 -7.21 17.61
CA TYR A 111 -25.27 -8.08 18.50
C TYR A 111 -24.34 -8.64 19.58
N GLY A 112 -24.74 -8.60 20.84
CA GLY A 112 -23.96 -9.15 21.96
C GLY A 112 -22.74 -8.34 22.42
N ALA A 113 -22.37 -7.27 21.71
CA ALA A 113 -21.42 -6.28 22.21
C ALA A 113 -22.21 -5.19 22.98
N PRO A 114 -21.99 -5.00 24.29
CA PRO A 114 -22.58 -3.85 24.97
C PRO A 114 -22.02 -2.60 24.28
N ALA A 115 -22.90 -1.78 23.70
CA ALA A 115 -22.53 -0.44 23.31
C ALA A 115 -21.94 0.20 24.57
N LEU A 116 -20.63 0.48 24.54
CA LEU A 116 -19.97 1.23 25.60
C LEU A 116 -20.83 2.49 25.80
N GLN A 117 -21.20 2.81 27.04
CA GLN A 117 -22.04 3.98 27.35
C GLN A 117 -21.43 4.77 28.50
N GLY A 118 -21.59 6.09 28.44
CA GLY A 118 -21.18 6.99 29.53
C GLY A 118 -19.67 6.92 29.84
N PRO A 119 -19.25 6.78 31.11
CA PRO A 119 -17.84 6.84 31.52
C PRO A 119 -16.92 5.82 30.85
N GLN A 120 -17.43 4.66 30.44
CA GLN A 120 -16.64 3.59 29.82
C GLN A 120 -16.22 3.93 28.38
N LEU A 121 -17.07 4.63 27.61
CA LEU A 121 -16.67 5.18 26.31
C LEU A 121 -15.54 6.18 26.45
N VAL A 122 -15.68 7.08 27.41
CA VAL A 122 -14.70 8.14 27.65
C VAL A 122 -13.36 7.54 28.08
N ALA A 123 -13.37 6.53 28.95
CA ALA A 123 -12.16 5.82 29.36
C ALA A 123 -11.47 5.09 28.20
N ALA A 124 -12.23 4.41 27.34
CA ALA A 124 -11.69 3.74 26.16
C ALA A 124 -11.08 4.74 25.17
N ALA A 125 -11.78 5.83 24.89
CA ALA A 125 -11.31 6.90 24.01
C ALA A 125 -10.05 7.57 24.56
N LEU A 126 -9.98 7.81 25.88
CA LEU A 126 -8.82 8.41 26.53
C LEU A 126 -7.58 7.49 26.45
N LEU A 127 -7.77 6.18 26.66
CA LEU A 127 -6.69 5.20 26.53
C LEU A 127 -6.13 5.15 25.11
N GLU A 128 -7.00 5.17 24.12
CA GLU A 128 -6.58 5.17 22.72
C GLU A 128 -5.88 6.48 22.34
N ALA A 129 -6.41 7.63 22.76
CA ALA A 129 -5.78 8.93 22.59
C ALA A 129 -4.39 9.00 23.24
N ASN A 130 -4.23 8.48 24.46
CA ASN A 130 -2.94 8.43 25.14
C ASN A 130 -1.93 7.57 24.39
N LYS A 131 -2.33 6.41 23.86
CA LYS A 131 -1.45 5.58 23.01
C LYS A 131 -1.01 6.31 21.75
N MET A 132 -1.92 7.07 21.13
CA MET A 132 -1.58 7.88 19.96
C MET A 132 -0.61 9.01 20.32
N LEU A 133 -0.82 9.67 21.46
CA LEU A 133 0.09 10.72 21.95
C LEU A 133 1.49 10.17 22.19
N THR A 134 1.63 9.04 22.90
CA THR A 134 2.95 8.44 23.15
C THR A 134 3.66 8.07 21.86
N ALA A 135 2.96 7.49 20.89
CA ALA A 135 3.53 7.16 19.58
C ALA A 135 3.96 8.43 18.81
N LYS A 136 3.22 9.53 18.95
CA LYS A 136 3.57 10.82 18.34
C LYS A 136 4.76 11.47 19.03
N ASP A 137 4.84 11.40 20.35
CA ASP A 137 5.97 11.92 21.12
C ASP A 137 7.26 11.15 20.79
N GLU A 138 7.18 9.82 20.63
CA GLU A 138 8.30 9.01 20.13
C GLU A 138 8.72 9.43 18.71
N GLN A 139 7.76 9.66 17.81
CA GLN A 139 8.05 10.14 16.46
C GLN A 139 8.71 11.54 16.48
N ILE A 140 8.25 12.44 17.34
CA ILE A 140 8.84 13.78 17.53
C ILE A 140 10.26 13.66 18.09
N ALA A 141 10.49 12.80 19.08
CA ALA A 141 11.82 12.56 19.63
C ALA A 141 12.80 12.09 18.55
N GLN A 142 12.41 11.13 17.71
CA GLN A 142 13.25 10.66 16.59
C GLN A 142 13.53 11.76 15.56
N LEU A 143 12.52 12.58 15.21
CA LEU A 143 12.71 13.66 14.25
C LEU A 143 13.56 14.80 14.80
N THR A 144 13.44 15.10 16.09
CA THR A 144 14.26 16.12 16.76
C THR A 144 15.71 15.68 16.90
N GLU A 145 15.96 14.40 17.18
CA GLU A 145 17.32 13.84 17.16
C GLU A 145 17.95 13.90 15.76
N LYS A 146 17.24 13.46 14.73
CA LYS A 146 17.70 13.61 13.34
C LYS A 146 17.94 15.06 12.94
N ALA A 147 17.07 15.97 13.36
CA ALA A 147 17.27 17.40 13.12
C ALA A 147 18.53 17.94 13.81
N ALA A 148 18.85 17.44 15.01
CA ALA A 148 20.09 17.79 15.72
C ALA A 148 21.34 17.20 15.01
N GLU A 149 21.27 15.98 14.49
CA GLU A 149 22.35 15.38 13.68
C GLU A 149 22.58 16.13 12.35
N ASP A 150 21.51 16.61 11.73
CA ASP A 150 21.57 17.35 10.47
C ASP A 150 21.88 18.85 10.68
N ALA A 151 21.73 19.39 11.90
CA ALA A 151 22.03 20.78 12.24
C ALA A 151 23.42 21.25 11.76
N PRO A 152 24.54 20.52 11.96
CA PRO A 152 25.84 20.94 11.42
C PRO A 152 25.88 20.95 9.88
N LYS A 153 25.16 20.06 9.20
CA LYS A 153 25.11 20.03 7.72
C LYS A 153 24.31 21.22 7.17
N VAL A 154 23.17 21.53 7.80
CA VAL A 154 22.35 22.69 7.45
C VAL A 154 23.13 23.97 7.68
N ASN A 155 23.78 24.11 8.85
CA ASN A 155 24.61 25.27 9.16
C ASN A 155 25.77 25.44 8.17
N TYR A 156 26.41 24.34 7.73
CA TYR A 156 27.42 24.41 6.67
C TYR A 156 26.83 24.95 5.35
N VAL A 157 25.66 24.48 4.93
CA VAL A 157 24.98 24.97 3.72
C VAL A 157 24.62 26.46 3.86
N GLU A 158 24.07 26.89 4.99
CA GLU A 158 23.69 28.30 5.21
C GLU A 158 24.88 29.25 5.23
N LEU A 159 25.99 28.86 5.87
CA LEU A 159 27.18 29.70 6.01
C LEU A 159 28.03 29.75 4.73
N TYR A 160 28.12 28.64 3.98
CA TYR A 160 29.12 28.49 2.93
C TYR A 160 28.56 28.24 1.53
N VAL A 161 27.29 27.86 1.39
CA VAL A 161 26.67 27.64 0.07
C VAL A 161 25.80 28.82 -0.27
N ALA A 162 26.32 29.72 -1.10
CA ALA A 162 25.56 30.85 -1.58
C ALA A 162 24.57 30.41 -2.68
N ALA A 163 23.42 31.07 -2.79
CA ALA A 163 22.52 30.88 -3.94
C ALA A 163 23.19 31.21 -5.30
N SER A 164 24.33 31.92 -5.26
CA SER A 164 25.20 32.21 -6.40
C SER A 164 26.25 31.15 -6.70
N ASP A 165 26.33 30.05 -5.93
CA ASP A 165 27.28 28.98 -6.20
C ASP A 165 26.83 28.14 -7.40
N LEU A 166 27.38 28.51 -8.55
CA LEU A 166 27.00 27.97 -9.82
C LEU A 166 27.87 26.76 -10.20
N LEU A 167 27.23 25.61 -10.38
CA LEU A 167 27.86 24.36 -10.79
C LEU A 167 27.83 24.20 -12.32
N LYS A 168 28.84 23.55 -12.89
CA LYS A 168 28.79 23.11 -14.29
C LYS A 168 27.89 21.88 -14.39
N LEU A 169 27.17 21.72 -15.51
CA LEU A 169 26.37 20.51 -15.78
C LEU A 169 27.20 19.22 -15.65
N ARG A 170 28.46 19.24 -16.11
CA ARG A 170 29.42 18.14 -15.89
C ARG A 170 29.59 17.76 -14.43
N THR A 171 29.74 18.75 -13.55
CA THR A 171 29.96 18.53 -12.12
C THR A 171 28.72 17.93 -11.48
N VAL A 172 27.53 18.43 -11.84
CA VAL A 172 26.26 17.86 -11.37
C VAL A 172 26.12 16.40 -11.83
N ALA A 173 26.38 16.13 -13.12
CA ALA A 173 26.32 14.78 -13.68
C ALA A 173 27.28 13.81 -12.95
N ALA A 174 28.52 14.24 -12.72
CA ALA A 174 29.52 13.45 -11.99
C ALA A 174 29.09 13.17 -10.54
N ASN A 175 28.55 14.17 -9.83
CA ASN A 175 28.09 14.02 -8.45
C ASN A 175 26.88 13.07 -8.35
N THR A 176 26.04 13.00 -9.39
CA THR A 176 24.91 12.07 -9.46
C THR A 176 25.26 10.75 -10.16
N ASN A 177 26.54 10.52 -10.46
CA ASN A 177 27.04 9.31 -11.13
C ASN A 177 26.36 8.99 -12.48
N VAL A 178 26.09 10.03 -13.29
CA VAL A 178 25.52 9.89 -14.64
C VAL A 178 26.41 10.54 -15.70
N GLY A 179 26.24 10.14 -16.96
CA GLY A 179 26.93 10.77 -18.09
C GLY A 179 26.45 12.21 -18.34
N GLU A 180 27.37 13.14 -18.63
CA GLU A 180 27.03 14.54 -18.94
C GLU A 180 26.14 14.67 -20.19
N GLU A 181 26.41 13.85 -21.22
CA GLU A 181 25.61 13.86 -22.46
C GLU A 181 24.20 13.34 -22.20
N TRP A 182 24.07 12.21 -21.51
CA TRP A 182 22.79 11.66 -21.09
C TRP A 182 21.98 12.67 -20.26
N LEU A 183 22.61 13.37 -19.31
CA LEU A 183 21.93 14.38 -18.51
C LEU A 183 21.42 15.54 -19.38
N ARG A 184 22.21 15.99 -20.37
CA ARG A 184 21.76 17.05 -21.28
C ARG A 184 20.57 16.60 -22.13
N ASP A 185 20.62 15.38 -22.62
CA ASP A 185 19.53 14.82 -23.44
C ASP A 185 18.25 14.68 -22.61
N LEU A 186 18.36 14.17 -21.37
CA LEU A 186 17.23 14.09 -20.43
C LEU A 186 16.65 15.48 -20.14
N LEU A 187 17.50 16.48 -19.87
CA LEU A 187 17.03 17.85 -19.59
C LEU A 187 16.40 18.51 -20.81
N VAL A 188 16.83 18.17 -22.03
CA VAL A 188 16.18 18.62 -23.26
C VAL A 188 14.83 17.92 -23.44
N GLU A 189 14.78 16.60 -23.28
CA GLU A 189 13.57 15.79 -23.39
C GLU A 189 12.48 16.24 -22.42
N LYS A 190 12.83 16.46 -21.15
CA LYS A 190 11.89 16.94 -20.13
C LYS A 190 11.59 18.45 -20.23
N GLY A 191 12.13 19.15 -21.23
CA GLY A 191 11.86 20.56 -21.50
C GLY A 191 12.45 21.53 -20.47
N TRP A 192 13.59 21.18 -19.85
CA TRP A 192 14.27 22.06 -18.89
C TRP A 192 15.21 23.05 -19.57
N ILE A 193 15.95 22.56 -20.56
CA ILE A 193 16.88 23.34 -21.36
C ILE A 193 16.61 23.09 -22.84
N TYR A 194 17.04 24.01 -23.69
CA TYR A 194 17.06 23.84 -25.14
C TYR A 194 18.46 24.11 -25.67
N VAL A 195 18.73 23.59 -26.88
CA VAL A 195 20.02 23.73 -27.55
C VAL A 195 19.87 24.51 -28.84
N GLU A 196 20.73 25.51 -29.01
CA GLU A 196 20.90 26.23 -30.27
C GLU A 196 22.21 25.80 -30.91
N THR A 197 22.21 25.58 -32.23
CA THR A 197 23.40 25.15 -32.97
C THR A 197 23.80 26.21 -33.99
N ASP A 198 25.10 26.49 -34.04
CA ASP A 198 25.74 27.33 -35.06
C ASP A 198 26.93 26.57 -35.65
N SER A 199 27.40 26.98 -36.82
CA SER A 199 28.56 26.37 -37.44
C SER A 199 29.49 27.44 -37.99
N ARG A 200 30.78 27.27 -37.79
CA ARG A 200 31.80 28.17 -38.35
C ARG A 200 32.90 27.38 -39.02
N TRP A 201 33.57 28.00 -39.98
CA TRP A 201 34.81 27.46 -40.52
C TRP A 201 35.96 27.72 -39.54
N SER A 202 36.74 26.70 -39.19
CA SER A 202 37.94 26.84 -38.36
C SER A 202 39.18 26.76 -39.24
N ASN A 203 39.87 27.89 -39.43
CA ASN A 203 41.10 27.94 -40.23
C ASN A 203 42.21 27.06 -39.64
N SER A 204 42.31 26.98 -38.30
CA SER A 204 43.34 26.17 -37.64
C SER A 204 43.09 24.67 -37.74
N LYS A 205 41.82 24.23 -37.77
CA LYS A 205 41.46 22.81 -37.89
C LYS A 205 41.16 22.38 -39.33
N GLY A 206 41.08 23.33 -40.27
CA GLY A 206 40.74 23.08 -41.67
C GLY A 206 39.34 22.48 -41.88
N CYS A 207 38.42 22.64 -40.92
CA CYS A 207 37.11 22.00 -40.98
C CYS A 207 35.99 22.89 -40.40
N LYS A 208 34.73 22.53 -40.72
CA LYS A 208 33.53 23.17 -40.20
C LYS A 208 33.29 22.71 -38.76
N GLU A 209 33.39 23.64 -37.82
CA GLU A 209 33.21 23.41 -36.39
C GLU A 209 31.77 23.73 -35.98
N VAL A 210 31.07 22.73 -35.45
CA VAL A 210 29.71 22.86 -34.91
C VAL A 210 29.80 23.34 -33.47
N ARG A 211 29.10 24.43 -33.15
CA ARG A 211 29.02 25.02 -31.81
C ARG A 211 27.60 24.87 -31.28
N ARG A 212 27.46 24.43 -30.04
CA ARG A 212 26.18 24.30 -29.33
C ARG A 212 26.12 25.29 -28.18
N ARG A 213 24.99 25.97 -28.01
CA ARG A 213 24.69 26.83 -26.87
C ARG A 213 23.44 26.31 -26.17
N TYR A 214 23.55 26.00 -24.88
CA TYR A 214 22.43 25.53 -24.07
C TYR A 214 21.86 26.70 -23.27
N SER A 215 20.53 26.78 -23.22
CA SER A 215 19.79 27.82 -22.50
C SER A 215 18.61 27.18 -21.76
N ALA A 216 18.21 27.75 -20.62
CA ALA A 216 17.07 27.26 -19.86
C ALA A 216 15.75 27.84 -20.39
N TYR A 217 14.68 27.03 -20.37
CA TYR A 217 13.33 27.54 -20.64
C TYR A 217 12.88 28.51 -19.54
N ALA A 218 11.96 29.43 -19.89
CA ALA A 218 11.49 30.48 -18.97
C ALA A 218 11.00 29.94 -17.61
N HIS A 219 10.22 28.86 -17.64
CA HIS A 219 9.65 28.22 -16.45
C HIS A 219 10.67 27.41 -15.62
N LYS A 220 11.91 27.27 -16.12
CA LYS A 220 13.03 26.61 -15.41
C LYS A 220 14.20 27.56 -15.12
N ARG A 221 14.06 28.86 -15.41
CA ARG A 221 15.06 29.89 -15.07
C ARG A 221 15.55 29.84 -13.61
N PRO A 222 14.74 29.52 -12.58
CA PRO A 222 15.23 29.47 -11.20
C PRO A 222 16.35 28.43 -10.95
N TYR A 223 16.43 27.39 -11.78
CA TYR A 223 17.38 26.27 -11.62
C TYR A 223 18.72 26.49 -12.36
N PHE A 224 18.80 27.51 -13.20
CA PHE A 224 19.96 27.74 -14.06
C PHE A 224 20.34 29.21 -14.13
N ARG A 225 21.63 29.49 -14.32
CA ARG A 225 22.13 30.83 -14.55
C ARG A 225 23.07 30.83 -15.77
N PRO A 226 22.73 31.56 -16.84
CA PRO A 226 23.67 31.75 -17.95
C PRO A 226 24.80 32.66 -17.49
N VAL A 227 26.04 32.21 -17.68
CA VAL A 227 27.24 33.01 -17.40
C VAL A 227 27.89 33.38 -18.71
N GLU A 228 27.86 34.68 -19.03
CA GLU A 228 28.42 35.25 -20.25
C GLU A 228 29.95 35.15 -20.28
N ASN A 229 30.49 34.90 -21.47
CA ASN A 229 31.92 34.86 -21.74
C ASN A 229 32.22 35.84 -22.89
N HIS A 230 32.73 37.02 -22.54
CA HIS A 230 33.01 38.10 -23.48
C HIS A 230 34.27 37.87 -24.33
N GLU A 231 35.18 37.01 -23.89
CA GLU A 231 36.40 36.66 -24.61
C GLU A 231 36.15 35.57 -25.67
N ALA A 232 35.05 34.82 -25.52
CA ALA A 232 34.66 33.81 -26.48
C ALA A 232 34.09 34.45 -27.78
N PRO A 233 34.33 33.83 -28.94
CA PRO A 233 33.70 34.25 -30.19
C PRO A 233 32.18 34.28 -30.05
N ARG A 234 31.57 35.37 -30.53
CA ARG A 234 30.12 35.57 -30.51
C ARG A 234 29.39 34.40 -31.17
N PHE A 235 28.23 34.06 -30.62
CA PHE A 235 27.32 33.05 -31.12
C PHE A 235 26.13 33.76 -31.76
N ARG A 236 25.97 33.66 -33.09
CA ARG A 236 24.91 34.36 -33.83
C ARG A 236 24.82 35.88 -33.54
N GLY A 237 25.96 36.54 -33.30
CA GLY A 237 26.03 37.98 -32.97
C GLY A 237 25.90 38.32 -31.48
N GLU A 238 25.46 37.36 -30.65
CA GLU A 238 25.33 37.52 -29.20
C GLU A 238 26.58 37.04 -28.45
N VAL A 239 26.73 37.49 -27.20
CA VAL A 239 27.79 37.00 -26.31
C VAL A 239 27.56 35.51 -26.03
N MET A 240 28.61 34.70 -26.14
CA MET A 240 28.53 33.29 -25.80
C MET A 240 28.34 33.16 -24.29
N HIS A 241 27.51 32.23 -23.84
CA HIS A 241 27.37 31.95 -22.42
C HIS A 241 27.44 30.46 -22.14
N THR A 242 27.82 30.13 -20.91
CA THR A 242 27.74 28.76 -20.37
C THR A 242 26.59 28.71 -19.40
N LEU A 243 25.64 27.79 -19.64
CA LEU A 243 24.55 27.54 -18.70
C LEU A 243 25.11 26.80 -17.48
N LYS A 244 25.04 27.44 -16.31
CA LYS A 244 25.40 26.82 -15.03
C LYS A 244 24.15 26.50 -14.23
N VAL A 245 24.26 25.54 -13.32
CA VAL A 245 23.20 25.05 -12.45
C VAL A 245 23.31 25.72 -11.09
N THR A 246 22.19 26.18 -10.53
CA THR A 246 22.13 26.72 -9.16
C THR A 246 22.13 25.59 -8.12
N PRO A 247 22.37 25.84 -6.83
CA PRO A 247 22.25 24.79 -5.81
C PRO A 247 20.85 24.14 -5.80
N ALA A 248 19.80 24.96 -5.87
CA ALA A 248 18.42 24.49 -6.01
C ALA A 248 18.20 23.70 -7.32
N GLY A 249 18.86 24.11 -8.41
CA GLY A 249 18.83 23.36 -9.66
C GLY A 249 19.50 21.99 -9.56
N ALA A 250 20.61 21.89 -8.84
CA ALA A 250 21.32 20.63 -8.67
C ALA A 250 20.49 19.63 -7.86
N GLU A 251 19.82 20.09 -6.80
CA GLU A 251 18.88 19.26 -6.04
C GLU A 251 17.69 18.81 -6.89
N ALA A 252 17.08 19.73 -7.64
CA ALA A 252 15.94 19.42 -8.50
C ALA A 252 16.31 18.42 -9.61
N ILE A 253 17.52 18.54 -10.18
CA ILE A 253 18.07 17.59 -11.15
C ILE A 253 18.30 16.22 -10.50
N ALA A 254 18.88 16.16 -9.29
CA ALA A 254 19.10 14.90 -8.58
C ALA A 254 17.77 14.14 -8.34
N ARG A 255 16.71 14.86 -7.94
CA ARG A 255 15.36 14.28 -7.80
C ARG A 255 14.79 13.78 -9.13
N LEU A 256 15.01 14.51 -10.23
CA LEU A 256 14.58 14.10 -11.56
C LEU A 256 15.26 12.80 -11.99
N ILE A 257 16.59 12.71 -11.80
CA ILE A 257 17.37 11.51 -12.13
C ILE A 257 16.89 10.30 -11.33
N ALA A 258 16.68 10.46 -10.02
CA ALA A 258 16.17 9.38 -9.17
C ALA A 258 14.81 8.87 -9.63
N LYS A 259 13.92 9.76 -10.10
CA LYS A 259 12.61 9.39 -10.66
C LYS A 259 12.74 8.62 -11.98
N GLU A 260 13.67 9.03 -12.85
CA GLU A 260 13.87 8.36 -14.14
C GLU A 260 14.54 6.98 -13.99
N GLN A 261 15.41 6.80 -12.99
CA GLN A 261 16.03 5.51 -12.69
C GLN A 261 15.08 4.52 -12.00
N ALA A 262 14.02 5.01 -11.34
CA ALA A 262 13.02 4.20 -10.67
C ALA A 262 11.84 3.79 -11.56
N ALA A 263 11.73 4.38 -12.76
CA ALA A 263 10.71 4.09 -13.76
C ALA A 263 11.18 2.99 -14.73
#